data_AF-A0A7W9B2Z9-F1
#
_entry.id   AF-A0A7W9B2Z9-F1
#
_cell.length_a   1.000
_cell.length_b   1.000
_cell.length_c   1.000
_cell.angle_alpha   90.00
_cell.angle_beta   90.00
_cell.angle_gamma   90.00
#
_symmetry.space_group_name_H-M   'P 1'
#
loop_
_entity.id
_entity.type
_entity.pdbx_description
1 polymer ?
#
loop_
_entity_poly.entity_id
_entity_poly.type
_entity_poly.pdbx_seq_one_letter_code
_entity_poly.pdbx_strand_id
1 'polypeptide(L)'
;MKTRSDMRGWQIKRRERTRQLIELGGLVVKAELVELTDDDRALLYGAFLWMADKLRSDQGDHAAALWKRRGKRAFEAEALPDSGPSAIFVAAGAGMLGGAMNALAGGGTFATLPALIALGLPANIANATSNVALLPGAGTSAWAYRNELGPVAGISVRPLAALTFVFGLVGSLLLVLTPTETFDILIPWLLLFAFAVTAFGKRAADWLHARVTIGRPTLLAAQVLLGIYGGYFGGGVGLITTALYGLLANIRPRELFAIRTTMLAVANLAAAFIFIGFAMVWWWACVPMLLGSIAGGWFGALIGKRLSHRAVRVWTLLLTGFTTIIFFVRAYGA
;
A
#
# COMPACT_ATOMS: atom_id res chain seq x y z
N MET A 1 -20.09 45.72 -40.98
CA MET A 1 -19.03 45.23 -40.06
C MET A 1 -19.58 44.47 -38.83
N LYS A 2 -20.76 44.82 -38.28
CA LYS A 2 -21.43 44.10 -37.15
C LYS A 2 -21.82 42.64 -37.44
N THR A 3 -22.27 42.30 -38.65
CA THR A 3 -22.71 40.94 -39.03
C THR A 3 -21.60 39.89 -39.05
N ARG A 4 -20.34 40.28 -39.23
CA ARG A 4 -19.19 39.35 -39.22
C ARG A 4 -18.74 38.96 -37.80
N SER A 5 -18.92 39.82 -36.79
CA SER A 5 -18.55 39.47 -35.41
C SER A 5 -19.57 38.56 -34.76
N ASP A 6 -20.85 38.73 -35.10
CA ASP A 6 -21.97 37.92 -34.60
C ASP A 6 -21.90 36.47 -35.13
N MET A 7 -21.57 36.31 -36.42
CA MET A 7 -21.31 35.00 -37.04
C MET A 7 -20.13 34.26 -36.40
N ARG A 8 -19.04 34.97 -36.05
CA ARG A 8 -17.88 34.37 -35.35
C ARG A 8 -18.25 33.93 -33.94
N GLY A 9 -18.99 34.75 -33.19
CA GLY A 9 -19.46 34.41 -31.84
C GLY A 9 -20.41 33.21 -31.83
N TRP A 10 -21.32 33.14 -32.81
CA TRP A 10 -22.21 31.99 -32.99
C TRP A 10 -21.43 30.71 -33.31
N GLN A 11 -20.43 30.77 -34.21
CA GLN A 11 -19.62 29.61 -34.54
C GLN A 11 -18.78 29.11 -33.35
N ILE A 12 -18.24 30.01 -32.52
CA ILE A 12 -17.50 29.64 -31.30
C ILE A 12 -18.43 28.92 -30.32
N LYS A 13 -19.59 29.51 -30.00
CA LYS A 13 -20.58 28.90 -29.09
C LYS A 13 -21.09 27.55 -29.59
N ARG A 14 -21.27 27.40 -30.91
CA ARG A 14 -21.66 26.13 -31.52
C ARG A 14 -20.57 25.07 -31.33
N ARG A 15 -19.31 25.42 -31.59
CA ARG A 15 -18.18 24.50 -31.39
C ARG A 15 -18.02 24.08 -29.93
N GLU A 16 -18.14 25.03 -29.00
CA GLU A 16 -18.11 24.74 -27.55
C GLU A 16 -19.25 23.79 -27.15
N ARG A 17 -20.48 24.05 -27.60
CA ARG A 17 -21.61 23.17 -27.31
C ARG A 17 -21.42 21.76 -27.89
N THR A 18 -20.97 21.67 -29.13
CA THR A 18 -20.68 20.36 -29.76
C THR A 18 -19.60 19.62 -29.01
N ARG A 19 -18.51 20.29 -28.63
CA ARG A 19 -17.43 19.70 -27.82
C ARG A 19 -17.95 19.18 -26.49
N GLN A 20 -18.74 19.98 -25.77
CA GLN A 20 -19.30 19.59 -24.48
C GLN A 20 -20.22 18.36 -24.60
N LEU A 21 -21.06 18.29 -25.65
CA LEU A 21 -21.92 17.12 -25.90
C LEU A 21 -21.12 15.86 -26.23
N ILE A 22 -20.00 16.00 -26.96
CA ILE A 22 -19.09 14.89 -27.24
C ILE A 22 -18.41 14.43 -25.96
N GLU A 23 -17.91 15.35 -25.13
CA GLU A 23 -17.28 15.02 -23.84
C GLU A 23 -18.26 14.28 -22.92
N LEU A 24 -19.52 14.74 -22.82
CA LEU A 24 -20.56 14.07 -22.05
C LEU A 24 -20.95 12.70 -22.63
N GLY A 25 -21.10 12.60 -23.96
CA GLY A 25 -21.36 11.32 -24.64
C GLY A 25 -20.24 10.31 -24.46
N GLY A 26 -18.98 10.79 -24.43
CA GLY A 26 -17.82 9.97 -24.14
C GLY A 26 -17.87 9.30 -22.77
N LEU A 27 -18.51 9.93 -21.77
CA LEU A 27 -18.67 9.33 -20.44
C LEU A 27 -19.59 8.10 -20.44
N VAL A 28 -20.57 8.07 -21.35
CA VAL A 28 -21.49 6.93 -21.49
C VAL A 28 -20.75 5.70 -22.02
N VAL A 29 -19.91 5.91 -23.03
CA VAL A 29 -19.02 4.87 -23.58
C VAL A 29 -18.01 4.42 -22.54
N LYS A 30 -17.40 5.38 -21.83
CA LYS A 30 -16.37 5.13 -20.82
C LYS A 30 -16.88 4.38 -19.60
N ALA A 31 -18.15 4.54 -19.26
CA ALA A 31 -18.82 3.77 -18.21
C ALA A 31 -19.32 2.39 -18.69
N GLU A 32 -18.92 1.95 -19.90
CA GLU A 32 -19.32 0.70 -20.54
C GLU A 32 -20.85 0.55 -20.72
N LEU A 33 -21.61 1.65 -20.58
CA LEU A 33 -23.06 1.60 -20.64
C LEU A 33 -23.53 1.19 -22.04
N VAL A 34 -22.85 1.63 -23.09
CA VAL A 34 -23.22 1.25 -24.47
C VAL A 34 -23.16 -0.27 -24.69
N GLU A 35 -22.15 -0.94 -24.15
CA GLU A 35 -22.02 -2.40 -24.26
C GLU A 35 -23.02 -3.13 -23.37
N LEU A 36 -23.16 -2.69 -22.12
CA LEU A 36 -24.08 -3.31 -21.15
C LEU A 36 -25.54 -3.19 -21.55
N THR A 37 -25.89 -2.15 -22.30
CA THR A 37 -27.26 -1.91 -22.77
C THR A 37 -27.48 -2.34 -24.22
N ASP A 38 -26.50 -2.93 -24.89
CA ASP A 38 -26.55 -3.26 -26.33
C ASP A 38 -27.00 -2.07 -27.20
N ASP A 39 -26.49 -0.86 -26.88
CA ASP A 39 -26.87 0.42 -27.48
C ASP A 39 -28.39 0.76 -27.44
N ASP A 40 -29.16 0.14 -26.53
CA ASP A 40 -30.58 0.46 -26.34
C ASP A 40 -30.76 1.86 -25.72
N ARG A 41 -31.18 2.79 -26.59
CA ARG A 41 -31.42 4.19 -26.24
C ARG A 41 -32.55 4.38 -25.24
N ALA A 42 -33.59 3.56 -25.28
CA ALA A 42 -34.70 3.67 -24.34
C ALA A 42 -34.24 3.25 -22.94
N LEU A 43 -33.42 2.20 -22.86
CA LEU A 43 -32.85 1.73 -21.60
C LEU A 43 -31.87 2.74 -21.00
N LEU A 44 -30.95 3.29 -21.82
CA LEU A 44 -30.06 4.38 -21.42
C LEU A 44 -30.84 5.60 -20.93
N TYR A 45 -31.86 6.03 -21.68
CA TYR A 45 -32.69 7.17 -21.30
C TYR A 45 -33.45 6.93 -19.99
N GLY A 46 -34.00 5.72 -19.79
CA GLY A 46 -34.63 5.32 -18.54
C GLY A 46 -33.67 5.39 -17.35
N ALA A 47 -32.43 4.93 -17.52
CA ALA A 47 -31.39 5.04 -16.48
C ALA A 47 -31.04 6.52 -16.18
N PHE A 48 -30.93 7.38 -17.19
CA PHE A 48 -30.71 8.82 -16.99
C PHE A 48 -31.87 9.50 -16.28
N LEU A 49 -33.12 9.14 -16.60
CA LEU A 49 -34.31 9.62 -15.89
C LEU A 49 -34.30 9.20 -14.42
N TRP A 50 -34.00 7.93 -14.14
CA TRP A 50 -33.87 7.45 -12.76
C TRP A 50 -32.80 8.22 -11.97
N MET A 51 -31.64 8.49 -12.59
CA MET A 51 -30.59 9.31 -11.97
C MET A 51 -31.07 10.75 -11.71
N ALA A 52 -31.81 11.35 -12.65
CA ALA A 52 -32.37 12.68 -12.49
C ALA A 52 -33.40 12.73 -11.35
N ASP A 53 -34.28 11.73 -11.24
CA ASP A 53 -35.26 11.63 -10.16
C ASP A 53 -34.58 11.44 -8.80
N LYS A 54 -33.52 10.61 -8.75
CA LYS A 54 -32.74 10.44 -7.51
C LYS A 54 -32.07 11.73 -7.06
N LEU A 55 -31.52 12.52 -7.99
CA LEU A 55 -30.92 13.83 -7.69
C LEU A 55 -31.94 14.89 -7.26
N ARG A 56 -33.20 14.76 -7.68
CA ARG A 56 -34.30 15.66 -7.29
C ARG A 56 -34.98 15.25 -5.97
N SER A 57 -34.70 14.05 -5.47
CA SER A 57 -35.25 13.56 -4.20
C SER A 57 -34.60 14.22 -2.99
N ASP A 58 -35.19 14.05 -1.80
CA ASP A 58 -34.64 14.53 -0.53
C ASP A 58 -33.24 13.95 -0.21
N GLN A 59 -32.82 12.90 -0.91
CA GLN A 59 -31.48 12.29 -0.81
C GLN A 59 -30.52 12.75 -1.91
N GLY A 60 -30.88 13.75 -2.70
CA GLY A 60 -30.14 14.19 -3.88
C GLY A 60 -28.70 14.59 -3.59
N ASP A 61 -28.48 15.38 -2.54
CA ASP A 61 -27.14 15.83 -2.14
C ASP A 61 -26.22 14.68 -1.73
N HIS A 62 -26.77 13.70 -1.01
CA HIS A 62 -26.02 12.51 -0.61
C HIS A 62 -25.66 11.64 -1.82
N ALA A 63 -26.61 11.43 -2.74
CA ALA A 63 -26.39 10.70 -3.98
C ALA A 63 -25.33 11.41 -4.86
N ALA A 64 -25.42 12.73 -5.00
CA ALA A 64 -24.43 13.53 -5.73
C ALA A 64 -23.03 13.43 -5.12
N ALA A 65 -22.91 13.51 -3.79
CA ALA A 65 -21.62 13.35 -3.11
C ALA A 65 -21.00 11.98 -3.35
N LEU A 66 -21.79 10.90 -3.25
CA LEU A 66 -21.37 9.53 -3.53
C LEU A 66 -20.93 9.35 -4.99
N TRP A 67 -21.75 9.80 -5.94
CA TRP A 67 -21.45 9.65 -7.37
C TRP A 67 -20.24 10.48 -7.79
N LYS A 68 -20.09 11.70 -7.24
CA LYS A 68 -18.91 12.54 -7.49
C LYS A 68 -17.63 11.89 -6.96
N ARG A 69 -17.67 11.30 -5.76
CA ARG A 69 -16.53 10.53 -5.21
C ARG A 69 -16.20 9.32 -6.08
N ARG A 70 -17.20 8.55 -6.52
CA ARG A 70 -17.02 7.39 -7.41
C ARG A 70 -16.43 7.78 -8.77
N GLY A 71 -16.99 8.80 -9.42
CA GLY A 71 -16.49 9.32 -10.69
C GLY A 71 -15.06 9.82 -10.58
N LYS A 72 -14.73 10.59 -9.53
CA LYS A 72 -13.36 11.08 -9.30
C LYS A 72 -12.35 9.93 -9.19
N ARG A 73 -12.69 8.87 -8.43
CA ARG A 73 -11.84 7.66 -8.32
C ARG A 73 -11.66 6.95 -9.66
N ALA A 74 -12.71 6.82 -10.47
CA ALA A 74 -12.61 6.21 -11.80
C ALA A 74 -11.66 7.00 -12.70
N PHE A 75 -11.80 8.33 -12.74
CA PHE A 75 -10.87 9.19 -13.49
C PHE A 75 -9.43 9.13 -12.97
N GLU A 76 -9.24 9.08 -11.66
CA GLU A 76 -7.91 8.92 -11.05
C GLU A 76 -7.28 7.56 -11.39
N ALA A 77 -8.08 6.48 -11.48
CA ALA A 77 -7.61 5.15 -11.84
C ALA A 77 -7.20 5.03 -13.33
N GLU A 78 -7.81 5.82 -14.21
CA GLU A 78 -7.52 5.83 -15.65
C GLU A 78 -6.52 6.92 -16.06
N ALA A 79 -6.24 7.88 -15.17
CA ALA A 79 -5.20 8.87 -15.40
C ALA A 79 -3.86 8.11 -15.54
N LEU A 80 -3.17 8.33 -16.65
CA LEU A 80 -1.81 7.82 -16.80
C LEU A 80 -0.98 8.35 -15.63
N PRO A 81 -0.22 7.49 -14.94
CA PRO A 81 0.63 7.93 -13.84
C PRO A 81 1.51 9.10 -14.27
N ASP A 82 1.69 10.05 -13.35
CA ASP A 82 2.72 11.07 -13.54
C ASP A 82 4.07 10.36 -13.56
N SER A 83 4.62 10.21 -14.76
CA SER A 83 5.91 9.57 -15.05
C SER A 83 6.96 10.61 -15.43
N GLY A 84 6.68 11.89 -15.15
CA GLY A 84 7.62 12.97 -15.35
C GLY A 84 8.89 12.83 -14.51
N PRO A 85 9.93 13.64 -14.79
CA PRO A 85 11.19 13.60 -14.04
C PRO A 85 10.99 13.80 -12.52
N SER A 86 10.05 14.66 -12.13
CA SER A 86 9.66 14.89 -10.73
C SER A 86 9.18 13.61 -10.05
N ALA A 87 8.35 12.81 -10.72
CA ALA A 87 7.81 11.57 -10.18
C ALA A 87 8.90 10.52 -9.93
N ILE A 88 9.89 10.44 -10.82
CA ILE A 88 11.07 9.58 -10.66
C ILE A 88 11.84 9.97 -9.39
N PHE A 89 12.08 11.26 -9.17
CA PHE A 89 12.75 11.74 -7.96
C PHE A 89 11.94 11.48 -6.69
N VAL A 90 10.62 11.64 -6.73
CA VAL A 90 9.73 11.31 -5.61
C VAL A 90 9.79 9.81 -5.28
N ALA A 91 9.70 8.95 -6.30
CA ALA A 91 9.80 7.51 -6.13
C ALA A 91 11.16 7.10 -5.55
N ALA A 92 12.26 7.65 -6.06
CA ALA A 92 13.60 7.40 -5.55
C ALA A 92 13.79 7.91 -4.11
N GLY A 93 13.30 9.12 -3.79
CA GLY A 93 13.36 9.68 -2.43
C GLY A 93 12.54 8.88 -1.43
N ALA A 94 11.33 8.46 -1.81
CA ALA A 94 10.49 7.58 -1.00
C ALA A 94 11.15 6.21 -0.79
N GLY A 95 11.78 5.67 -1.85
CA GLY A 95 12.61 4.48 -1.78
C GLY A 95 13.75 4.64 -0.78
N MET A 96 14.49 5.75 -0.83
CA MET A 96 15.57 6.04 0.10
C MET A 96 15.11 6.09 1.56
N LEU A 97 13.99 6.76 1.83
CA LEU A 97 13.40 6.77 3.16
C LEU A 97 12.96 5.37 3.59
N GLY A 98 12.27 4.64 2.71
CA GLY A 98 11.79 3.27 2.97
C GLY A 98 12.92 2.27 3.23
N GLY A 99 14.00 2.35 2.46
CA GLY A 99 15.21 1.55 2.63
C GLY A 99 15.90 1.85 3.97
N ALA A 100 16.04 3.14 4.31
CA ALA A 100 16.61 3.55 5.59
C ALA A 100 15.78 3.04 6.77
N MET A 101 14.44 3.14 6.68
CA MET A 101 13.54 2.59 7.69
C MET A 101 13.70 1.08 7.86
N ASN A 102 13.74 0.33 6.76
CA ASN A 102 13.92 -1.13 6.81
C ASN A 102 15.26 -1.53 7.45
N ALA A 103 16.34 -0.79 7.20
CA ALA A 103 17.63 -1.02 7.82
C ALA A 103 17.63 -0.69 9.33
N LEU A 104 16.86 0.30 9.78
CA LEU A 104 16.85 0.77 11.17
C LEU A 104 15.86 0.01 12.06
N ALA A 105 14.58 0.04 11.68
CA ALA A 105 13.48 -0.40 12.54
C ALA A 105 12.55 -1.39 11.82
N GLY A 106 12.43 -1.31 10.50
CA GLY A 106 11.37 -1.91 9.69
C GLY A 106 10.35 -0.86 9.22
N GLY A 107 9.40 -1.29 8.39
CA GLY A 107 8.25 -0.47 8.01
C GLY A 107 8.47 0.46 6.82
N GLY A 108 9.42 0.18 5.92
CA GLY A 108 9.69 1.02 4.75
C GLY A 108 8.47 1.33 3.88
N THR A 109 7.48 0.43 3.84
CA THR A 109 6.19 0.63 3.15
C THR A 109 5.43 1.88 3.62
N PHE A 110 5.60 2.31 4.88
CA PHE A 110 4.99 3.54 5.40
C PHE A 110 5.53 4.82 4.74
N ALA A 111 6.68 4.75 4.06
CA ALA A 111 7.26 5.84 3.28
C ALA A 111 6.95 5.71 1.78
N THR A 112 7.06 4.49 1.24
CA THR A 112 6.92 4.23 -0.20
C THR A 112 5.47 4.18 -0.68
N LEU A 113 4.56 3.54 0.07
CA LEU A 113 3.15 3.41 -0.32
C LEU A 113 2.46 4.79 -0.47
N PRO A 114 2.56 5.73 0.48
CA PRO A 114 1.94 7.04 0.34
C PRO A 114 2.46 7.82 -0.87
N ALA A 115 3.77 7.73 -1.14
CA ALA A 115 4.40 8.41 -2.26
C ALA A 115 3.89 7.87 -3.60
N LEU A 116 3.82 6.55 -3.77
CA LEU A 116 3.29 5.94 -4.99
C LEU A 116 1.82 6.27 -5.22
N ILE A 117 1.00 6.25 -4.18
CA ILE A 117 -0.41 6.62 -4.36
C ILE A 117 -0.53 8.12 -4.65
N ALA A 118 0.35 8.97 -4.10
CA ALA A 118 0.41 10.38 -4.45
C ALA A 118 0.84 10.62 -5.92
N LEU A 119 1.61 9.69 -6.51
CA LEU A 119 1.95 9.67 -7.94
C LEU A 119 0.82 9.12 -8.84
N GLY A 120 -0.34 8.79 -8.25
CA GLY A 120 -1.52 8.32 -8.98
C GLY A 120 -1.62 6.81 -9.16
N LEU A 121 -0.75 6.01 -8.53
CA LEU A 121 -0.87 4.55 -8.63
C LEU A 121 -2.12 4.06 -7.85
N PRO A 122 -2.90 3.12 -8.43
CA PRO A 122 -3.88 2.35 -7.68
C PRO A 122 -3.24 1.69 -6.45
N ALA A 123 -3.95 1.64 -5.33
CA ALA A 123 -3.34 1.28 -4.05
C ALA A 123 -2.76 -0.14 -3.99
N ASN A 124 -3.40 -1.12 -4.62
CA ASN A 124 -2.91 -2.49 -4.74
C ASN A 124 -1.63 -2.57 -5.61
N ILE A 125 -1.60 -1.84 -6.74
CA ILE A 125 -0.43 -1.69 -7.61
C ILE A 125 0.71 -0.94 -6.90
N ALA A 126 0.40 0.12 -6.15
CA ALA A 126 1.36 0.84 -5.33
C ALA A 126 1.99 -0.07 -4.28
N ASN A 127 1.19 -0.88 -3.59
CA ASN A 127 1.68 -1.84 -2.61
C ASN A 127 2.58 -2.91 -3.26
N ALA A 128 2.15 -3.49 -4.38
CA ALA A 128 2.93 -4.46 -5.15
C ALA A 128 4.27 -3.89 -5.63
N THR A 129 4.24 -2.69 -6.23
CA THR A 129 5.43 -1.97 -6.71
C THR A 129 6.38 -1.62 -5.57
N SER A 130 5.85 -1.14 -4.43
CA SER A 130 6.62 -0.89 -3.22
C SER A 130 7.27 -2.16 -2.69
N ASN A 131 6.56 -3.29 -2.64
CA ASN A 131 7.06 -4.55 -2.10
C ASN A 131 8.30 -5.01 -2.88
N VAL A 132 8.19 -5.03 -4.22
CA VAL A 132 9.27 -5.46 -5.12
C VAL A 132 10.47 -4.51 -5.05
N ALA A 133 10.25 -3.20 -5.00
CA ALA A 133 11.36 -2.25 -4.91
C ALA A 133 12.16 -2.35 -3.60
N LEU A 134 11.50 -2.70 -2.48
CA LEU A 134 12.14 -2.83 -1.18
C LEU A 134 12.75 -4.23 -0.93
N LEU A 135 12.45 -5.21 -1.78
CA LEU A 135 12.94 -6.60 -1.65
C LEU A 135 14.48 -6.70 -1.62
N PRO A 136 15.25 -6.04 -2.51
CA PRO A 136 16.72 -6.14 -2.45
C PRO A 136 17.30 -5.63 -1.13
N GLY A 137 16.73 -4.56 -0.56
CA GLY A 137 17.12 -4.03 0.75
C GLY A 137 16.84 -5.02 1.90
N ALA A 138 15.70 -5.69 1.86
CA ALA A 138 15.38 -6.75 2.82
C ALA A 138 16.29 -7.98 2.65
N GLY A 139 16.54 -8.41 1.41
CA GLY A 139 17.41 -9.55 1.09
C GLY A 139 18.87 -9.33 1.48
N THR A 140 19.42 -8.14 1.21
CA THR A 140 20.78 -7.77 1.63
C THR A 140 20.90 -7.71 3.15
N SER A 141 19.89 -7.17 3.85
CA SER A 141 19.85 -7.17 5.32
C SER A 141 19.79 -8.59 5.87
N ALA A 142 18.90 -9.44 5.35
CA ALA A 142 18.80 -10.84 5.74
C ALA A 142 20.11 -11.60 5.51
N TRP A 143 20.80 -11.32 4.40
CA TRP A 143 22.12 -11.89 4.12
C TRP A 143 23.18 -11.39 5.09
N ALA A 144 23.23 -10.10 5.41
CA ALA A 144 24.23 -9.53 6.32
C ALA A 144 24.15 -10.13 7.72
N TYR A 145 22.95 -10.36 8.24
CA TYR A 145 22.71 -10.91 9.58
C TYR A 145 22.54 -12.45 9.61
N ARG A 146 22.83 -13.14 8.51
CA ARG A 146 22.60 -14.61 8.39
C ARG A 146 23.33 -15.45 9.45
N ASN A 147 24.49 -14.98 9.92
CA ASN A 147 25.31 -15.68 10.91
C ASN A 147 24.78 -15.50 12.35
N GLU A 148 23.85 -14.56 12.56
CA GLU A 148 23.21 -14.30 13.86
C GLU A 148 21.88 -15.04 14.00
N LEU A 149 21.51 -15.89 13.03
CA LEU A 149 20.27 -16.67 13.05
C LEU A 149 20.35 -17.81 14.06
N GLY A 150 19.44 -17.78 15.03
CA GLY A 150 19.25 -18.84 16.03
C GLY A 150 17.82 -19.40 16.02
N PRO A 151 17.59 -20.57 16.64
CA PRO A 151 16.24 -21.10 16.86
C PRO A 151 15.38 -20.15 17.70
N VAL A 152 14.10 -20.04 17.38
CA VAL A 152 13.11 -19.25 18.13
C VAL A 152 12.16 -20.21 18.84
N ALA A 153 12.10 -20.15 20.18
CA ALA A 153 11.31 -21.08 21.01
C ALA A 153 11.58 -22.57 20.71
N GLY A 154 12.82 -22.92 20.37
CA GLY A 154 13.23 -24.28 19.99
C GLY A 154 12.81 -24.73 18.59
N ILE A 155 12.25 -23.83 17.77
CA ILE A 155 11.95 -24.06 16.35
C ILE A 155 13.09 -23.48 15.51
N SER A 156 13.62 -24.26 14.57
CA SER A 156 14.66 -23.77 13.67
C SER A 156 14.10 -22.72 12.69
N VAL A 157 14.99 -21.94 12.09
CA VAL A 157 14.61 -20.86 11.16
C VAL A 157 13.97 -21.40 9.87
N ARG A 158 14.32 -22.63 9.45
CA ARG A 158 13.87 -23.21 8.18
C ARG A 158 12.35 -23.43 8.11
N PRO A 159 11.69 -24.10 9.08
CA PRO A 159 10.23 -24.19 9.12
C PRO A 159 9.55 -22.83 9.15
N LEU A 160 10.07 -21.87 9.92
CA LEU A 160 9.50 -20.53 9.99
C LEU A 160 9.58 -19.82 8.63
N ALA A 161 10.73 -19.91 7.95
CA ALA A 161 10.90 -19.39 6.60
C ALA A 161 9.98 -20.08 5.59
N ALA A 162 9.87 -21.41 5.63
CA ALA A 162 8.99 -22.16 4.74
C ALA A 162 7.52 -21.77 4.90
N LEU A 163 7.03 -21.67 6.15
CA LEU A 163 5.68 -21.17 6.43
C LEU A 163 5.49 -19.74 5.94
N THR A 164 6.45 -18.86 6.21
CA THR A 164 6.41 -17.46 5.75
C THR A 164 6.34 -17.37 4.24
N PHE A 165 7.09 -18.21 3.52
CA PHE A 165 7.10 -18.24 2.07
C PHE A 165 5.76 -18.74 1.52
N VAL A 166 5.31 -19.93 1.96
CA VAL A 166 4.07 -20.55 1.48
C VAL A 166 2.87 -19.66 1.77
N PHE A 167 2.74 -19.16 3.00
CA PHE A 167 1.62 -18.29 3.35
C PHE A 167 1.80 -16.85 2.86
N GLY A 168 3.04 -16.43 2.56
CA GLY A 168 3.32 -15.21 1.81
C GLY A 168 2.75 -15.27 0.39
N LEU A 169 2.87 -16.41 -0.30
CA LEU A 169 2.22 -16.61 -1.60
C LEU A 169 0.70 -16.46 -1.48
N VAL A 170 0.10 -17.13 -0.48
CA VAL A 170 -1.35 -17.01 -0.20
C VAL A 170 -1.76 -15.56 0.06
N GLY A 171 -1.02 -14.86 0.92
CA GLY A 171 -1.25 -13.44 1.21
C GLY A 171 -1.18 -12.54 -0.02
N SER A 172 -0.15 -12.72 -0.85
CA SER A 172 -0.01 -11.92 -2.08
C SER A 172 -1.08 -12.26 -3.12
N LEU A 173 -1.52 -13.51 -3.22
CA LEU A 173 -2.64 -13.90 -4.08
C LEU A 173 -3.96 -13.28 -3.60
N LEU A 174 -4.18 -13.22 -2.27
CA LEU A 174 -5.31 -12.48 -1.71
C LEU A 174 -5.27 -11.01 -2.11
N LEU A 175 -4.10 -10.37 -2.17
CA LEU A 175 -3.98 -8.98 -2.64
C LEU A 175 -4.33 -8.85 -4.13
N VAL A 176 -3.86 -9.76 -4.98
CA VAL A 176 -4.21 -9.80 -6.42
C VAL A 176 -5.72 -9.87 -6.60
N LEU A 177 -6.40 -10.69 -5.79
CA LEU A 177 -7.84 -10.88 -5.83
C LEU A 177 -8.63 -9.75 -5.13
N THR A 178 -7.96 -8.84 -4.43
CA THR A 178 -8.63 -7.73 -3.73
C THR A 178 -8.84 -6.56 -4.69
N PRO A 179 -10.09 -6.12 -4.92
CA PRO A 179 -10.36 -4.91 -5.68
C PRO A 179 -9.71 -3.69 -5.05
N THR A 180 -9.20 -2.75 -5.87
CA THR A 180 -8.51 -1.54 -5.38
C THR A 180 -9.35 -0.76 -4.37
N GLU A 181 -10.66 -0.63 -4.61
CA GLU A 181 -11.59 0.09 -3.72
C GLU A 181 -11.67 -0.55 -2.32
N THR A 182 -11.69 -1.89 -2.26
CA THR A 182 -11.68 -2.64 -1.00
C THR A 182 -10.34 -2.43 -0.30
N PHE A 183 -9.24 -2.49 -1.05
CA PHE A 183 -7.90 -2.30 -0.48
C PHE A 183 -7.71 -0.87 0.05
N ASP A 184 -8.24 0.15 -0.61
CA ASP A 184 -8.23 1.54 -0.14
C ASP A 184 -8.90 1.69 1.24
N ILE A 185 -9.98 0.94 1.49
CA ILE A 185 -10.66 0.91 2.78
C ILE A 185 -9.82 0.17 3.83
N LEU A 186 -9.10 -0.89 3.43
CA LEU A 186 -8.29 -1.70 4.33
C LEU A 186 -6.96 -1.04 4.74
N ILE A 187 -6.31 -0.28 3.86
CA ILE A 187 -4.99 0.30 4.13
C ILE A 187 -4.93 1.09 5.45
N PRO A 188 -5.84 2.04 5.75
CA PRO A 188 -5.80 2.76 7.02
C PRO A 188 -5.77 1.82 8.23
N TRP A 189 -6.57 0.75 8.22
CA TRP A 189 -6.61 -0.25 9.29
C TRP A 189 -5.34 -1.09 9.37
N LEU A 190 -4.75 -1.46 8.23
CA LEU A 190 -3.49 -2.21 8.18
C LEU A 190 -2.32 -1.37 8.71
N LEU A 191 -2.30 -0.08 8.36
CA LEU A 191 -1.32 0.89 8.87
C LEU A 191 -1.51 1.11 10.38
N LEU A 192 -2.75 1.28 10.84
CA LEU A 192 -3.08 1.43 12.26
C LEU A 192 -2.68 0.19 13.05
N PHE A 193 -2.93 -1.01 12.52
CA PHE A 193 -2.51 -2.26 13.16
C PHE A 193 -0.99 -2.30 13.33
N ALA A 194 -0.23 -2.06 12.26
CA ALA A 194 1.23 -2.03 12.32
C ALA A 194 1.77 -0.91 13.25
N PHE A 195 1.15 0.28 13.25
CA PHE A 195 1.47 1.36 14.18
C PHE A 195 1.20 0.95 15.63
N ALA A 196 0.02 0.41 15.93
CA ALA A 196 -0.39 -0.01 17.27
C ALA A 196 0.53 -1.10 17.82
N VAL A 197 0.87 -2.11 17.00
CA VAL A 197 1.83 -3.16 17.39
C VAL A 197 3.21 -2.56 17.66
N THR A 198 3.64 -1.55 16.88
CA THR A 198 4.93 -0.89 17.10
C THR A 198 4.93 -0.02 18.36
N ALA A 199 3.83 0.68 18.62
CA ALA A 199 3.67 1.58 19.77
C ALA A 199 3.55 0.79 21.09
N PHE A 200 2.65 -0.19 21.11
CA PHE A 200 2.22 -0.89 22.32
C PHE A 200 2.73 -2.32 22.44
N GLY A 201 3.36 -2.87 21.40
CA GLY A 201 3.72 -4.30 21.32
C GLY A 201 4.48 -4.82 22.53
N LYS A 202 5.44 -4.06 23.06
CA LYS A 202 6.16 -4.46 24.29
C LYS A 202 5.24 -4.57 25.50
N ARG A 203 4.39 -3.57 25.76
CA ARG A 203 3.48 -3.58 26.92
C ARG A 203 2.42 -4.67 26.80
N ALA A 204 1.88 -4.85 25.61
CA ALA A 204 0.94 -5.92 25.30
C ALA A 204 1.58 -7.31 25.48
N ALA A 205 2.85 -7.45 25.06
CA ALA A 205 3.63 -8.65 25.24
C ALA A 205 3.86 -8.99 26.71
N ASP A 206 4.33 -8.01 27.51
CA ASP A 206 4.59 -8.19 28.95
C ASP A 206 3.30 -8.61 29.69
N TRP A 207 2.14 -8.02 29.33
CA TRP A 207 0.84 -8.37 29.90
C TRP A 207 0.36 -9.78 29.50
N LEU A 208 0.56 -10.17 28.24
CA LEU A 208 0.13 -11.49 27.75
C LEU A 208 1.00 -12.62 28.31
N HIS A 209 2.31 -12.38 28.45
CA HIS A 209 3.23 -13.34 29.07
C HIS A 209 2.85 -13.69 30.51
N ALA A 210 2.34 -12.72 31.26
CA ALA A 210 1.90 -12.94 32.62
C ALA A 210 0.64 -13.84 32.71
N ARG A 211 -0.05 -14.10 31.58
CA ARG A 211 -1.35 -14.77 31.55
C ARG A 211 -1.40 -16.02 30.68
N VAL A 212 -0.46 -16.18 29.74
CA VAL A 212 -0.47 -17.27 28.76
C VAL A 212 0.92 -17.86 28.59
N THR A 213 1.05 -19.17 28.78
CA THR A 213 2.25 -19.92 28.40
C THR A 213 2.19 -20.23 26.91
N ILE A 214 3.07 -19.58 26.15
CA ILE A 214 3.12 -19.73 24.70
C ILE A 214 3.91 -20.98 24.33
N GLY A 215 3.25 -21.91 23.62
CA GLY A 215 3.87 -23.13 23.10
C GLY A 215 4.30 -23.02 21.64
N ARG A 216 5.05 -24.04 21.16
CA ARG A 216 5.43 -24.19 19.75
C ARG A 216 4.25 -24.07 18.76
N PRO A 217 3.06 -24.67 19.02
CA PRO A 217 1.93 -24.55 18.10
C PRO A 217 1.46 -23.10 17.93
N THR A 218 1.47 -22.30 19.00
CA THR A 218 1.09 -20.88 18.97
C THR A 218 2.07 -20.08 18.11
N LEU A 219 3.38 -20.34 18.23
CA LEU A 219 4.39 -19.69 17.39
C LEU A 219 4.22 -20.04 15.91
N LEU A 220 3.95 -21.31 15.59
CA LEU A 220 3.70 -21.74 14.21
C LEU A 220 2.43 -21.10 13.64
N ALA A 221 1.33 -21.09 14.39
CA ALA A 221 0.08 -20.45 13.98
C ALA A 221 0.27 -18.95 13.75
N ALA A 222 0.98 -18.27 14.65
CA ALA A 222 1.29 -16.87 14.49
C ALA A 222 2.22 -16.62 13.29
N GLN A 223 3.14 -17.55 12.98
CA GLN A 223 3.99 -17.46 11.80
C GLN A 223 3.19 -17.58 10.50
N VAL A 224 2.19 -18.46 10.46
CA VAL A 224 1.26 -18.59 9.33
C VAL A 224 0.55 -17.26 9.08
N LEU A 225 -0.02 -16.66 10.12
CA LEU A 225 -0.71 -15.37 10.02
C LEU A 225 0.24 -14.24 9.59
N LEU A 226 1.48 -14.22 10.12
CA LEU A 226 2.51 -13.29 9.68
C LEU A 226 2.89 -13.46 8.21
N GLY A 227 2.96 -14.71 7.73
CA GLY A 227 3.17 -15.01 6.32
C GLY A 227 2.08 -14.42 5.44
N ILE A 228 0.81 -14.70 5.76
CA ILE A 228 -0.35 -14.14 5.03
C ILE A 228 -0.31 -12.61 5.03
N TYR A 229 -0.16 -12.01 6.21
CA TYR A 229 -0.09 -10.55 6.34
C TYR A 229 1.09 -9.96 5.56
N GLY A 230 2.25 -10.60 5.63
CA GLY A 230 3.45 -10.12 4.95
C GLY A 230 3.41 -10.25 3.45
N GLY A 231 2.74 -11.29 2.93
CA GLY A 231 2.44 -11.41 1.51
C GLY A 231 1.40 -10.40 1.03
N TYR A 232 0.36 -10.17 1.82
CA TYR A 232 -0.75 -9.29 1.48
C TYR A 232 -0.37 -7.81 1.48
N PHE A 233 0.22 -7.33 2.59
CA PHE A 233 0.54 -5.93 2.79
C PHE A 233 2.04 -5.67 2.86
N GLY A 234 2.81 -6.52 3.55
CA GLY A 234 4.26 -6.34 3.71
C GLY A 234 4.68 -5.18 4.62
N GLY A 235 3.88 -4.12 4.71
CA GLY A 235 4.13 -2.97 5.57
C GLY A 235 4.12 -3.34 7.04
N GLY A 236 5.16 -2.94 7.79
CA GLY A 236 5.24 -3.19 9.22
C GLY A 236 5.51 -4.64 9.64
N VAL A 237 5.63 -5.61 8.72
CA VAL A 237 5.90 -7.03 9.04
C VAL A 237 7.08 -7.18 9.98
N GLY A 238 8.23 -6.58 9.67
CA GLY A 238 9.42 -6.69 10.53
C GLY A 238 9.19 -6.17 11.96
N LEU A 239 8.37 -5.12 12.12
CA LEU A 239 7.99 -4.58 13.43
C LEU A 239 7.07 -5.54 14.18
N ILE A 240 6.10 -6.11 13.48
CA ILE A 240 5.15 -7.08 14.04
C ILE A 240 5.87 -8.38 14.40
N THR A 241 6.78 -8.89 13.56
CA THR A 241 7.61 -10.06 13.87
C THR A 241 8.50 -9.80 15.09
N THR A 242 9.06 -8.59 15.23
CA THR A 242 9.83 -8.23 16.44
C THR A 242 8.95 -8.27 17.69
N ALA A 243 7.76 -7.68 17.63
CA ALA A 243 6.83 -7.66 18.76
C ALA A 243 6.36 -9.08 19.11
N LEU A 244 6.03 -9.88 18.10
CA LEU A 244 5.52 -11.23 18.26
C LEU A 244 6.60 -12.17 18.77
N TYR A 245 7.82 -12.15 18.26
CA TYR A 245 8.88 -13.03 18.79
C TYR A 245 9.45 -12.53 20.12
N GLY A 246 9.48 -11.21 20.33
CA GLY A 246 9.91 -10.62 21.60
C GLY A 246 8.94 -10.93 22.74
N LEU A 247 7.66 -11.06 22.39
CA LEU A 247 6.66 -11.80 23.14
C LEU A 247 7.05 -13.28 23.15
N LEU A 248 6.60 -14.07 22.20
CA LEU A 248 6.54 -15.54 22.25
C LEU A 248 7.82 -16.29 22.70
N ALA A 249 9.01 -15.71 22.52
CA ALA A 249 10.29 -16.35 22.86
C ALA A 249 11.12 -15.63 23.95
N ASN A 250 10.65 -14.52 24.53
CA ASN A 250 11.38 -13.71 25.52
C ASN A 250 12.81 -13.31 25.06
N ILE A 251 12.97 -13.06 23.76
CA ILE A 251 14.26 -12.73 23.14
C ILE A 251 14.47 -11.21 23.15
N ARG A 252 15.70 -10.75 23.45
CA ARG A 252 16.03 -9.33 23.41
C ARG A 252 15.82 -8.77 22.00
N PRO A 253 15.27 -7.54 21.82
CA PRO A 253 14.96 -6.98 20.50
C PRO A 253 16.12 -6.96 19.49
N ARG A 254 17.37 -6.93 19.97
CA ARG A 254 18.57 -6.96 19.13
C ARG A 254 18.79 -8.34 18.48
N GLU A 255 18.59 -9.42 19.23
CA GLU A 255 18.75 -10.80 18.73
C GLU A 255 17.64 -11.17 17.72
N LEU A 256 16.52 -10.47 17.78
CA LEU A 256 15.42 -10.63 16.82
C LEU A 256 15.68 -9.96 15.48
N PHE A 257 16.72 -9.13 15.35
CA PHE A 257 16.99 -8.38 14.12
C PHE A 257 17.29 -9.31 12.94
N ALA A 258 18.08 -10.35 13.16
CA ALA A 258 18.40 -11.33 12.13
C ALA A 258 17.14 -12.04 11.63
N ILE A 259 16.39 -12.67 12.54
CA ILE A 259 15.22 -13.45 12.16
C ILE A 259 14.09 -12.59 11.56
N ARG A 260 13.82 -11.40 12.10
CA ARG A 260 12.76 -10.52 11.58
C ARG A 260 13.05 -10.05 10.15
N THR A 261 14.32 -9.75 9.85
CA THR A 261 14.71 -9.27 8.51
C THR A 261 14.72 -10.41 7.52
N THR A 262 15.11 -11.62 7.95
CA THR A 262 14.94 -12.84 7.15
C THR A 262 13.48 -13.13 6.85
N MET A 263 12.58 -13.10 7.84
CA MET A 263 11.15 -13.34 7.60
C MET A 263 10.54 -12.28 6.68
N LEU A 264 10.91 -11.00 6.84
CA LEU A 264 10.50 -9.93 5.93
C LEU A 264 10.99 -10.18 4.50
N ALA A 265 12.25 -10.54 4.31
CA ALA A 265 12.81 -10.83 3.00
C ALA A 265 12.11 -12.03 2.33
N VAL A 266 11.82 -13.08 3.10
CA VAL A 266 11.11 -14.27 2.61
C VAL A 266 9.67 -13.95 2.22
N ALA A 267 8.95 -13.17 3.04
CA ALA A 267 7.59 -12.74 2.73
C ALA A 267 7.54 -11.86 1.46
N ASN A 268 8.45 -10.88 1.35
CA ASN A 268 8.55 -10.03 0.17
C ASN A 268 8.97 -10.82 -1.07
N LEU A 269 9.84 -11.82 -0.93
CA LEU A 269 10.25 -12.67 -2.05
C LEU A 269 9.07 -13.49 -2.56
N ALA A 270 8.27 -14.08 -1.66
CA ALA A 270 7.04 -14.78 -2.01
C ALA A 270 6.07 -13.83 -2.74
N ALA A 271 5.83 -12.65 -2.17
CA ALA A 271 4.94 -11.66 -2.76
C ALA A 271 5.42 -11.19 -4.13
N ALA A 272 6.73 -10.98 -4.31
CA ALA A 272 7.32 -10.55 -5.56
C ALA A 272 7.08 -11.57 -6.70
N PHE A 273 7.13 -12.88 -6.43
CA PHE A 273 6.80 -13.89 -7.45
C PHE A 273 5.38 -13.71 -7.99
N ILE A 274 4.42 -13.51 -7.09
CA ILE A 274 3.01 -13.31 -7.46
C ILE A 274 2.84 -11.94 -8.14
N PHE A 275 3.33 -10.86 -7.56
CA PHE A 275 3.15 -9.51 -8.11
C PHE A 275 3.80 -9.31 -9.48
N ILE A 276 4.99 -9.87 -9.71
CA ILE A 276 5.63 -9.86 -11.03
C ILE A 276 4.87 -10.76 -12.00
N GLY A 277 4.48 -11.98 -11.57
CA GLY A 277 3.74 -12.93 -12.40
C GLY A 277 2.39 -12.41 -12.89
N PHE A 278 1.68 -11.64 -12.06
CA PHE A 278 0.40 -10.99 -12.40
C PHE A 278 0.57 -9.57 -12.96
N ALA A 279 1.79 -9.15 -13.31
CA ALA A 279 2.10 -7.85 -13.90
C ALA A 279 1.59 -6.63 -13.09
N MET A 280 1.53 -6.74 -11.76
CA MET A 280 1.10 -5.64 -10.87
C MET A 280 2.19 -4.60 -10.60
N VAL A 281 3.40 -4.81 -11.11
CA VAL A 281 4.57 -3.97 -10.81
C VAL A 281 4.77 -2.92 -11.89
N TRP A 282 4.72 -1.65 -11.49
CA TRP A 282 4.97 -0.54 -12.40
C TRP A 282 6.45 -0.14 -12.38
N TRP A 283 7.19 -0.66 -13.36
CA TRP A 283 8.65 -0.58 -13.40
C TRP A 283 9.22 0.86 -13.42
N TRP A 284 8.50 1.79 -14.04
CA TRP A 284 8.91 3.20 -14.10
C TRP A 284 9.04 3.82 -12.70
N ALA A 285 8.21 3.38 -11.73
CA ALA A 285 8.31 3.79 -10.33
C ALA A 285 9.14 2.80 -9.50
N CYS A 286 9.07 1.51 -9.82
CA CYS A 286 9.79 0.45 -9.11
C CYS A 286 11.31 0.64 -9.17
N VAL A 287 11.87 0.91 -10.37
CA VAL A 287 13.32 0.97 -10.56
C VAL A 287 13.94 2.15 -9.82
N PRO A 288 13.45 3.40 -9.94
CA PRO A 288 13.98 4.52 -9.17
C PRO A 288 13.85 4.30 -7.66
N MET A 289 12.69 3.79 -7.21
CA MET A 289 12.45 3.50 -5.80
C MET A 289 13.37 2.40 -5.25
N LEU A 290 13.69 1.39 -6.06
CA LEU A 290 14.64 0.33 -5.72
C LEU A 290 16.04 0.91 -5.54
N LEU A 291 16.52 1.71 -6.49
CA LEU A 291 17.83 2.37 -6.42
C LEU A 291 17.91 3.28 -5.19
N GLY A 292 16.85 4.05 -4.95
CA GLY A 292 16.67 4.84 -3.74
C GLY A 292 16.76 3.98 -2.48
N SER A 293 16.02 2.86 -2.42
CA SER A 293 16.01 1.95 -1.28
C SER A 293 17.37 1.32 -0.99
N ILE A 294 18.16 1.01 -2.02
CA ILE A 294 19.52 0.50 -1.82
C ILE A 294 20.39 1.59 -1.16
N ALA A 295 20.39 2.80 -1.72
CA ALA A 295 21.13 3.93 -1.15
C ALA A 295 20.68 4.23 0.28
N GLY A 296 19.36 4.31 0.49
CA GLY A 296 18.73 4.57 1.78
C GLY A 296 19.03 3.50 2.82
N GLY A 297 18.98 2.22 2.45
CA GLY A 297 19.35 1.12 3.33
C GLY A 297 20.81 1.21 3.79
N TRP A 298 21.72 1.56 2.87
CA TRP A 298 23.13 1.74 3.19
C TRP A 298 23.36 2.93 4.15
N PHE A 299 22.81 4.10 3.84
CA PHE A 299 22.87 5.28 4.72
C PHE A 299 22.18 5.02 6.06
N GLY A 300 21.03 4.35 6.07
CA GLY A 300 20.29 3.97 7.27
C GLY A 300 21.11 3.06 8.18
N ALA A 301 21.82 2.07 7.63
CA ALA A 301 22.71 1.22 8.40
C ALA A 301 23.92 1.98 9.00
N LEU A 302 24.50 2.93 8.24
CA LEU A 302 25.59 3.80 8.70
C LEU A 302 25.15 4.72 9.86
N ILE A 303 24.01 5.39 9.68
CA ILE A 303 23.45 6.32 10.68
C ILE A 303 22.93 5.56 11.90
N GLY A 304 22.36 4.36 11.71
CA GLY A 304 21.83 3.52 12.78
C GLY A 304 22.85 3.13 13.83
N LYS A 305 24.15 3.05 13.47
CA LYS A 305 25.23 2.83 14.43
C LYS A 305 25.49 4.03 15.35
N ARG A 306 25.09 5.23 14.95
CA ARG A 306 25.29 6.49 15.69
C ARG A 306 24.03 6.95 16.43
N LEU A 307 22.85 6.51 16.01
CA LEU A 307 21.59 6.87 16.64
C LEU A 307 21.31 6.04 17.90
N SER A 308 20.73 6.68 18.91
CA SER A 308 20.23 5.96 20.08
C SER A 308 18.98 5.13 19.71
N HIS A 309 18.79 3.99 20.38
CA HIS A 309 17.60 3.15 20.20
C HIS A 309 16.29 3.91 20.42
N ARG A 310 16.29 4.91 21.33
CA ARG A 310 15.12 5.79 21.57
C ARG A 310 14.85 6.68 20.38
N ALA A 311 15.88 7.29 19.79
CA ALA A 311 15.72 8.16 18.62
C ALA A 311 15.12 7.39 17.44
N VAL A 312 15.66 6.21 17.12
CA VAL A 312 15.13 5.35 16.04
C VAL A 312 13.66 5.02 16.29
N ARG A 313 13.31 4.59 17.51
CA ARG A 313 11.93 4.25 17.85
C ARG A 313 10.98 5.45 17.74
N VAL A 314 11.36 6.61 18.26
CA VAL A 314 10.53 7.84 18.21
C VAL A 314 10.31 8.25 16.76
N TRP A 315 11.36 8.28 15.95
CA TRP A 315 11.25 8.61 14.52
C TRP A 315 10.33 7.63 13.78
N THR A 316 10.49 6.32 13.98
CA THR A 316 9.62 5.32 13.36
C THR A 316 8.17 5.52 13.79
N LEU A 317 7.90 5.77 15.07
CA LEU A 317 6.54 6.01 15.57
C LEU A 317 5.91 7.28 15.00
N LEU A 318 6.67 8.37 14.93
CA LEU A 318 6.16 9.63 14.36
C LEU A 318 5.79 9.45 12.89
N LEU A 319 6.67 8.83 12.09
CA LEU A 319 6.40 8.65 10.67
C LEU A 319 5.25 7.67 10.43
N THR A 320 5.25 6.52 11.10
CA THR A 320 4.17 5.53 10.96
C THR A 320 2.82 6.07 11.44
N GLY A 321 2.81 6.82 12.54
CA GLY A 321 1.62 7.51 13.05
C GLY A 321 1.11 8.60 12.10
N PHE A 322 2.01 9.44 11.57
CA PHE A 322 1.67 10.46 10.58
C PHE A 322 1.07 9.86 9.31
N THR A 323 1.70 8.83 8.74
CA THR A 323 1.18 8.12 7.58
C THR A 323 -0.19 7.50 7.89
N THR A 324 -0.38 6.91 9.07
CA THR A 324 -1.67 6.32 9.48
C THR A 324 -2.77 7.38 9.52
N ILE A 325 -2.49 8.55 10.12
CA ILE A 325 -3.44 9.67 10.20
C ILE A 325 -3.82 10.15 8.79
N ILE A 326 -2.84 10.35 7.90
CA ILE A 326 -3.10 10.77 6.52
C ILE A 326 -4.05 9.81 5.81
N PHE A 327 -3.82 8.50 5.93
CA PHE A 327 -4.67 7.51 5.27
C PHE A 327 -6.08 7.45 5.87
N PHE A 328 -6.22 7.62 7.18
CA PHE A 328 -7.54 7.72 7.81
C PHE A 328 -8.31 8.97 7.36
N VAL A 329 -7.65 10.13 7.35
CA VAL A 329 -8.26 11.37 6.87
C VAL A 329 -8.61 11.27 5.38
N ARG A 330 -7.77 10.63 4.57
CA ARG A 330 -8.06 10.42 3.15
C ARG A 330 -9.23 9.47 2.91
N ALA A 331 -9.32 8.38 3.69
CA ALA A 331 -10.35 7.36 3.50
C ALA A 331 -11.71 7.77 4.08
N TYR A 332 -11.72 8.45 5.23
CA TYR A 332 -12.91 8.75 6.04
C TYR A 332 -13.16 10.24 6.27
N GLY A 333 -12.28 11.13 5.79
CA GLY A 333 -12.52 12.56 5.81
C GLY A 333 -13.74 12.93 4.97
N ALA A 334 -14.63 13.71 5.56
CA ALA A 334 -15.81 14.28 4.91
C ALA A 334 -15.39 15.29 3.83
#